data_AF-A0A4Q3EGA5-F1
#
_entry.id   AF-A0A4Q3EGA5-F1
#
_cell.length_a   1.000
_cell.length_b   1.000
_cell.length_c   1.000
_cell.angle_alpha   90.00
_cell.angle_beta   90.00
_cell.angle_gamma   90.00
#
_symmetry.space_group_name_H-M   'P 1'
#
loop_
_entity.id
_entity.type
_entity.pdbx_description
1 polymer ?
#
loop_
_entity_poly.entity_id
_entity_poly.type
_entity_poly.pdbx_seq_one_letter_code
_entity_poly.pdbx_strand_id
1 'polypeptide(L)'
;AGDYRGSKFSLLEGGVLVPAFISWPGHIPANAVRTQFSSNIDWMPTLAEYCRIKMPDRKIDGKSLVKVIASPKASSPHPEFYWQCLGSKENPQWAVREGDWKLLHNPIEGKPADMDENQLMLVNIKTDSTETTNVAAQHPDVVQRLKQKYQAWITEVVNQ
;
A
#
# COMPACT_ATOMS: atom_id res chain seq x y z
N ALA A 1 -9.22 -14.03 3.75
CA ALA A 1 -10.15 -13.11 3.09
C ALA A 1 -10.27 -13.55 1.64
N GLY A 2 -11.23 -14.42 1.29
CA GLY A 2 -11.15 -15.16 0.02
C GLY A 2 -9.77 -15.83 -0.13
N ASP A 3 -9.15 -15.68 -1.30
CA ASP A 3 -7.79 -16.17 -1.59
C ASP A 3 -6.67 -15.31 -0.97
N TYR A 4 -6.98 -14.12 -0.45
CA TYR A 4 -6.00 -13.24 0.17
C TYR A 4 -5.65 -13.69 1.59
N ARG A 5 -4.35 -13.68 1.88
CA ARG A 5 -3.76 -14.12 3.13
C ARG A 5 -3.83 -13.02 4.20
N GLY A 6 -3.98 -13.46 5.45
CA GLY A 6 -4.11 -12.57 6.60
C GLY A 6 -5.54 -12.04 6.77
N SER A 7 -5.72 -11.28 7.84
CA SER A 7 -6.99 -10.73 8.26
C SER A 7 -6.79 -9.38 8.95
N LYS A 8 -7.81 -8.90 9.66
CA LYS A 8 -7.75 -7.64 10.42
C LYS A 8 -6.48 -7.59 11.26
N PHE A 9 -5.81 -6.44 11.25
CA PHE A 9 -4.51 -6.15 11.88
C PHE A 9 -3.26 -6.61 11.13
N SER A 10 -3.39 -7.52 10.15
CA SER A 10 -2.26 -7.90 9.30
C SER A 10 -2.02 -6.86 8.21
N LEU A 11 -0.75 -6.68 7.82
CA LEU A 11 -0.36 -5.94 6.62
C LEU A 11 -0.29 -6.80 5.35
N LEU A 12 -0.60 -8.10 5.45
CA LEU A 12 -0.87 -8.95 4.29
C LEU A 12 -2.13 -8.44 3.55
N GLU A 13 -2.27 -8.75 2.25
CA GLU A 13 -3.35 -8.27 1.38
C GLU A 13 -4.73 -8.56 1.99
N GLY A 14 -4.94 -9.67 2.68
CA GLY A 14 -6.22 -9.97 3.34
C GLY A 14 -6.56 -9.03 4.51
N GLY A 15 -5.59 -8.28 5.03
CA GLY A 15 -5.79 -7.25 6.06
C GLY A 15 -5.89 -5.82 5.53
N VAL A 16 -5.29 -5.53 4.37
CA VAL A 16 -5.21 -4.16 3.80
C VAL A 16 -5.97 -3.95 2.49
N LEU A 17 -6.18 -5.00 1.70
CA LEU A 17 -6.93 -4.93 0.45
C LEU A 17 -8.42 -5.08 0.74
N VAL A 18 -9.14 -3.97 0.61
CA VAL A 18 -10.58 -3.89 0.92
C VAL A 18 -11.38 -3.45 -0.30
N PRO A 19 -12.64 -3.87 -0.43
CA PRO A 19 -13.50 -3.40 -1.50
C PRO A 19 -13.76 -1.89 -1.39
N ALA A 20 -13.67 -1.18 -2.52
CA ALA A 20 -14.00 0.24 -2.61
C ALA A 20 -14.81 0.52 -3.88
N PHE A 21 -15.92 1.24 -3.74
CA PHE A 21 -16.79 1.64 -4.84
C PHE A 21 -17.19 3.10 -4.67
N ILE A 22 -17.31 3.80 -5.79
CA ILE A 22 -17.83 5.17 -5.84
C ILE A 22 -18.95 5.24 -6.87
N SER A 23 -19.97 6.04 -6.60
CA SER A 23 -21.07 6.30 -7.52
C SER A 23 -21.34 7.79 -7.57
N TRP A 24 -21.27 8.36 -8.76
CA TRP A 24 -21.64 9.75 -9.03
C TRP A 24 -22.23 9.86 -10.44
N PRO A 25 -23.53 9.56 -10.60
CA PRO A 25 -24.18 9.51 -11.90
C PRO A 25 -24.01 10.80 -12.69
N GLY A 26 -23.61 10.70 -13.96
CA GLY A 26 -23.38 11.85 -14.84
C GLY A 26 -22.03 12.56 -14.65
N HIS A 27 -21.22 12.17 -13.65
CA HIS A 27 -19.95 12.82 -13.33
C HIS A 27 -18.73 11.91 -13.47
N ILE A 28 -18.89 10.61 -13.21
CA ILE A 28 -17.81 9.62 -13.37
C ILE A 28 -18.25 8.48 -14.30
N PRO A 29 -17.31 7.75 -14.93
CA PRO A 29 -17.66 6.61 -15.78
C PRO A 29 -18.47 5.55 -15.04
N ALA A 30 -19.62 5.17 -15.58
CA ALA A 30 -20.45 4.10 -15.03
C ALA A 30 -19.84 2.72 -15.33
N ASN A 31 -20.09 1.74 -14.45
CA ASN A 31 -19.65 0.35 -14.59
C ASN A 31 -18.15 0.18 -14.89
N ALA A 32 -17.35 1.11 -14.37
CA ALA A 32 -15.92 1.18 -14.60
C ALA A 32 -15.14 0.45 -13.50
N VAL A 33 -14.16 -0.36 -13.89
CA VAL A 33 -13.21 -1.02 -12.98
C VAL A 33 -11.87 -0.30 -13.02
N ARG A 34 -11.23 -0.15 -11.85
CA ARG A 34 -9.87 0.38 -11.69
C ARG A 34 -9.05 -0.62 -10.90
N THR A 35 -7.81 -0.83 -11.34
CA THR A 35 -6.86 -1.77 -10.74
C THR A 35 -5.58 -1.07 -10.27
N GLN A 36 -5.48 0.24 -10.50
CA GLN A 36 -4.42 1.09 -9.97
C GLN A 36 -4.44 1.05 -8.45
N PHE A 37 -3.26 1.01 -7.85
CA PHE A 37 -3.13 1.13 -6.40
C PHE A 37 -3.71 2.47 -5.92
N SER A 38 -4.48 2.42 -4.83
CA SER A 38 -5.05 3.57 -4.13
C SER A 38 -5.21 3.23 -2.66
N SER A 39 -5.27 4.26 -1.81
CA SER A 39 -5.44 4.10 -0.37
C SER A 39 -6.55 5.00 0.17
N ASN A 40 -7.07 4.71 1.36
CA ASN A 40 -8.15 5.47 1.98
C ASN A 40 -7.78 6.95 2.23
N ILE A 41 -6.49 7.25 2.41
CA ILE A 41 -5.98 8.62 2.58
C ILE A 41 -6.17 9.49 1.33
N ASP A 42 -6.42 8.88 0.18
CA ASP A 42 -6.59 9.57 -1.10
C ASP A 42 -7.97 10.23 -1.26
N TRP A 43 -8.94 9.86 -0.42
CA TRP A 43 -10.29 10.41 -0.54
C TRP A 43 -10.36 11.89 -0.24
N MET A 44 -9.63 12.37 0.77
CA MET A 44 -9.62 13.79 1.10
C MET A 44 -9.15 14.67 -0.07
N PRO A 45 -7.96 14.48 -0.70
CA PRO A 45 -7.55 15.29 -1.83
C PRO A 45 -8.42 15.05 -3.08
N THR A 46 -8.95 13.84 -3.28
CA THR A 46 -9.85 13.54 -4.41
C THR A 46 -11.16 14.33 -4.31
N LEU A 47 -11.80 14.33 -3.13
CA LEU A 47 -13.03 15.07 -2.89
C LEU A 47 -12.79 16.57 -2.95
N ALA A 48 -11.68 17.06 -2.41
CA ALA A 48 -11.32 18.46 -2.49
C ALA A 48 -11.17 18.92 -3.95
N GLU A 49 -10.51 18.13 -4.82
CA GLU A 49 -10.36 18.45 -6.23
C GLU A 49 -11.73 18.48 -6.96
N TYR A 50 -12.57 17.47 -6.76
CA TYR A 50 -13.92 17.46 -7.37
C TYR A 50 -14.80 18.63 -6.91
N CYS A 51 -14.69 19.02 -5.65
CA CYS A 51 -15.44 20.14 -5.07
C CYS A 51 -14.77 21.51 -5.30
N ARG A 52 -13.60 21.56 -5.95
CA ARG A 52 -12.80 22.79 -6.16
C ARG A 52 -12.44 23.49 -4.85
N ILE A 53 -12.18 22.72 -3.80
CA ILE A 53 -11.79 23.19 -2.48
C ILE A 53 -10.26 23.30 -2.43
N LYS A 54 -9.76 24.44 -1.93
CA LYS A 54 -8.33 24.64 -1.69
C LYS A 54 -7.86 23.77 -0.53
N MET A 55 -6.81 22.98 -0.76
CA MET A 55 -6.15 22.18 0.27
C MET A 55 -5.44 23.07 1.30
N PRO A 56 -5.35 22.64 2.57
CA PRO A 56 -4.56 23.36 3.57
C PRO A 56 -3.08 23.38 3.17
N ASP A 57 -2.38 24.44 3.57
CA ASP A 57 -0.94 24.59 3.36
C ASP A 57 -0.16 23.77 4.40
N ARG A 58 -0.22 22.44 4.24
CA ARG A 58 0.53 21.46 5.03
C ARG A 58 0.78 20.21 4.20
N LYS A 59 1.72 19.36 4.61
CA LYS A 59 1.94 18.08 3.96
C LYS A 59 0.69 17.20 4.11
N ILE A 60 0.25 16.66 2.97
CA ILE A 60 -0.82 15.66 2.87
C ILE A 60 -0.24 14.47 2.10
N ASP A 61 -0.30 13.29 2.71
CA ASP A 61 0.27 12.07 2.11
C ASP A 61 -0.63 11.50 1.00
N GLY A 62 -1.96 11.63 1.16
CA GLY A 62 -2.92 11.22 0.15
C GLY A 62 -2.75 11.97 -1.16
N LYS A 63 -3.08 11.31 -2.27
CA LYS A 63 -3.03 11.88 -3.63
C LYS A 63 -4.38 11.77 -4.29
N SER A 64 -4.75 12.77 -5.08
CA SER A 64 -6.03 12.76 -5.77
C SER A 64 -6.12 11.63 -6.80
N LEU A 65 -7.25 10.91 -6.78
CA LEU A 65 -7.58 9.84 -7.71
C LEU A 65 -8.43 10.32 -8.89
N VAL A 66 -8.69 11.62 -9.05
CA VAL A 66 -9.55 12.14 -10.14
C VAL A 66 -9.12 11.58 -11.51
N LYS A 67 -7.83 11.56 -11.81
CA LYS A 67 -7.28 10.99 -13.06
C LYS A 67 -7.50 9.49 -13.17
N VAL A 68 -7.29 8.75 -12.08
CA VAL A 68 -7.51 7.29 -12.00
C VAL A 68 -8.99 6.98 -12.21
N ILE A 69 -9.88 7.70 -11.54
CA ILE A 69 -11.33 7.54 -11.68
C ILE A 69 -11.76 7.82 -13.12
N ALA A 70 -11.22 8.86 -13.75
CA ALA A 70 -11.58 9.22 -15.12
C ALA A 70 -11.11 8.19 -16.17
N SER A 71 -9.95 7.53 -15.98
CA SER A 71 -9.34 6.69 -17.01
C SER A 71 -8.62 5.45 -16.47
N PRO A 72 -8.89 4.24 -17.02
CA PRO A 72 -8.15 3.04 -16.66
C PRO A 72 -6.70 3.04 -17.18
N LYS A 73 -6.31 4.01 -18.01
CA LYS A 73 -4.94 4.18 -18.51
C LYS A 73 -4.08 5.08 -17.61
N ALA A 74 -4.68 5.77 -16.65
CA ALA A 74 -3.91 6.58 -15.72
C ALA A 74 -3.08 5.67 -14.80
N SER A 75 -1.85 6.09 -14.50
CA SER A 75 -1.04 5.45 -13.46
C SER A 75 -1.58 5.79 -12.08
N SER A 76 -1.32 4.93 -11.10
CA SER A 76 -1.50 5.30 -9.69
C SER A 76 -0.66 6.56 -9.40
N PRO A 77 -1.18 7.52 -8.61
CA PRO A 77 -0.37 8.64 -8.15
C PRO A 77 0.68 8.23 -7.09
N HIS A 78 0.64 6.97 -6.64
CA HIS A 78 1.58 6.39 -5.67
C HIS A 78 2.54 5.43 -6.37
N PRO A 79 3.76 5.86 -6.73
CA PRO A 79 4.80 4.94 -7.19
C PRO A 79 5.24 3.99 -6.07
N GLU A 80 5.08 4.43 -4.82
CA GLU A 80 5.36 3.70 -3.60
C GLU A 80 4.34 4.05 -2.51
N PHE A 81 4.17 3.14 -1.55
CA PHE A 81 3.29 3.32 -0.40
C PHE A 81 3.84 2.60 0.82
N TYR A 82 3.56 3.15 2.00
CA TYR A 82 4.14 2.71 3.27
C TYR A 82 3.04 2.44 4.29
N TRP A 83 3.21 1.38 5.06
CA TRP A 83 2.38 1.07 6.21
C TRP A 83 3.29 0.80 7.42
N GLN A 84 2.86 1.26 8.58
CA GLN A 84 3.35 0.79 9.87
C GLN A 84 2.16 0.72 10.82
N CYS A 85 1.96 -0.43 11.46
CA CYS A 85 0.92 -0.58 12.45
C CYS A 85 1.30 -1.65 13.47
N LEU A 86 0.89 -1.45 14.72
CA LEU A 86 1.09 -2.42 15.80
C LEU A 86 2.56 -2.84 16.02
N GLY A 87 2.79 -3.71 17.00
CA GLY A 87 4.12 -4.10 17.45
C GLY A 87 4.72 -3.12 18.47
N SER A 88 5.95 -3.40 18.90
CA SER A 88 6.71 -2.51 19.79
C SER A 88 7.41 -1.43 18.95
N LYS A 89 7.87 -0.37 19.62
CA LYS A 89 8.68 0.68 18.96
C LYS A 89 9.92 0.10 18.27
N GLU A 90 10.47 -0.97 18.84
CA GLU A 90 11.73 -1.60 18.39
C GLU A 90 11.49 -2.73 17.37
N ASN A 91 10.27 -3.28 17.33
CA ASN A 91 9.87 -4.31 16.39
C ASN A 91 8.42 -4.11 15.91
N PRO A 92 8.15 -3.06 15.14
CA PRO A 92 6.84 -2.82 14.58
C PRO A 92 6.58 -3.74 13.37
N GLN A 93 5.32 -3.98 13.09
CA GLN A 93 4.93 -4.50 11.78
C GLN A 93 4.89 -3.32 10.79
N TRP A 94 5.54 -3.49 9.64
CA TRP A 94 5.54 -2.51 8.57
C TRP A 94 5.58 -3.17 7.20
N ALA A 95 5.17 -2.42 6.18
CA ALA A 95 5.25 -2.83 4.80
C ALA A 95 5.58 -1.65 3.88
N VAL A 96 6.31 -1.94 2.80
CA VAL A 96 6.53 -1.02 1.68
C VAL A 96 6.06 -1.69 0.42
N ARG A 97 5.23 -0.99 -0.36
CA ARG A 97 4.89 -1.38 -1.71
C ARG A 97 5.54 -0.41 -2.68
N GLU A 98 6.19 -0.94 -3.71
CA GLU A 98 6.66 -0.15 -4.85
C GLU A 98 6.33 -0.91 -6.13
N GLY A 99 5.39 -0.35 -6.90
CA GLY A 99 4.78 -1.05 -8.03
C GLY A 99 4.22 -2.41 -7.61
N ASP A 100 4.80 -3.48 -8.19
CA ASP A 100 4.40 -4.86 -7.95
C ASP A 100 5.09 -5.49 -6.73
N TRP A 101 6.18 -4.89 -6.24
CA TRP A 101 6.94 -5.42 -5.10
C TRP A 101 6.33 -4.97 -3.78
N LYS A 102 6.22 -5.89 -2.82
CA LYS A 102 5.82 -5.62 -1.45
C LYS A 102 6.80 -6.28 -0.48
N LEU A 103 7.51 -5.47 0.29
CA LEU A 103 8.35 -5.92 1.39
C LEU A 103 7.58 -5.75 2.70
N LEU A 104 7.47 -6.83 3.47
CA LEU A 104 6.86 -6.84 4.80
C LEU A 104 7.92 -7.18 5.85
N HIS A 105 7.75 -6.62 7.04
CA HIS A 105 8.51 -6.97 8.23
C HIS A 105 7.57 -7.33 9.36
N ASN A 106 7.86 -8.45 10.01
CA ASN A 106 7.08 -8.97 11.13
C ASN A 106 5.55 -8.96 10.86
N PRO A 107 5.07 -9.44 9.69
CA PRO A 107 3.64 -9.44 9.39
C PRO A 107 2.87 -10.33 10.38
N ILE A 108 1.80 -9.78 10.97
CA ILE A 108 0.85 -10.54 11.77
C ILE A 108 0.22 -11.61 10.88
N GLU A 109 0.09 -12.84 11.39
CA GLU A 109 -0.32 -14.03 10.62
C GLU A 109 0.67 -14.46 9.51
N GLY A 110 1.86 -13.86 9.50
CA GLY A 110 3.06 -14.44 8.89
C GLY A 110 3.52 -15.66 9.70
N LYS A 111 3.83 -16.79 9.04
CA LYS A 111 4.45 -17.91 9.75
C LYS A 111 5.96 -17.63 9.83
N PRO A 112 6.64 -17.97 10.94
CA PRO A 112 8.08 -17.81 11.04
C PRO A 112 8.86 -18.47 9.89
N ALA A 113 8.38 -19.61 9.39
CA ALA A 113 8.97 -20.32 8.25
C ALA A 113 8.87 -19.57 6.91
N ASP A 114 8.02 -18.55 6.82
CA ASP A 114 7.83 -17.76 5.60
C ASP A 114 8.74 -16.53 5.57
N MET A 115 9.53 -16.28 6.63
CA MET A 115 10.37 -15.09 6.78
C MET A 115 11.85 -15.45 6.80
N ASP A 116 12.70 -14.49 6.43
CA ASP A 116 14.14 -14.63 6.66
C ASP A 116 14.51 -14.41 8.14
N GLU A 117 15.81 -14.51 8.44
CA GLU A 117 16.36 -14.27 9.78
C GLU A 117 16.09 -12.87 10.35
N ASN A 118 15.75 -11.91 9.49
CA ASN A 118 15.42 -10.53 9.84
C ASN A 118 13.90 -10.30 9.90
N GLN A 119 13.09 -11.36 9.92
CA GLN A 119 11.63 -11.29 9.91
C GLN A 119 11.08 -10.60 8.65
N LEU A 120 11.82 -10.63 7.54
CA LEU A 120 11.44 -10.01 6.28
C LEU A 120 10.80 -11.02 5.32
N MET A 121 9.81 -10.52 4.59
CA MET A 121 9.14 -11.22 3.51
C MET A 121 9.00 -10.30 2.30
N LEU A 122 9.54 -10.71 1.16
CA LEU A 122 9.37 -10.00 -0.10
C LEU A 122 8.45 -10.81 -1.01
N VAL A 123 7.44 -10.16 -1.57
CA VAL A 123 6.48 -10.74 -2.50
C VAL A 123 6.33 -9.85 -3.72
N ASN A 124 6.08 -10.45 -4.88
CA ASN A 124 5.60 -9.73 -6.06
C ASN A 124 4.08 -9.94 -6.18
N ILE A 125 3.29 -8.92 -5.87
CA ILE A 125 1.82 -8.98 -5.77
C ILE A 125 1.15 -9.23 -7.13
N LYS A 126 1.82 -8.90 -8.23
CA LYS A 126 1.30 -9.16 -9.57
C LYS A 126 1.35 -10.64 -9.93
N THR A 127 2.37 -11.36 -9.47
CA THR A 127 2.52 -12.80 -9.73
C THR A 127 2.02 -13.68 -8.58
N ASP A 128 1.99 -13.15 -7.36
CA ASP A 128 1.49 -13.84 -6.17
C ASP A 128 0.69 -12.86 -5.29
N SER A 129 -0.61 -12.74 -5.58
CA SER A 129 -1.54 -11.96 -4.77
C SER A 129 -1.92 -12.64 -3.45
N THR A 130 -1.50 -13.89 -3.24
CA THR A 130 -1.79 -14.66 -2.03
C THR A 130 -0.69 -14.54 -0.98
N GLU A 131 0.45 -13.93 -1.32
CA GLU A 131 1.60 -13.75 -0.43
C GLU A 131 2.01 -15.07 0.25
N THR A 132 2.12 -16.13 -0.57
CA THR A 132 2.51 -17.47 -0.11
C THR A 132 3.98 -17.74 -0.34
N THR A 133 4.63 -17.04 -1.28
CA THR A 133 6.02 -17.27 -1.64
C THR A 133 6.89 -16.08 -1.27
N ASN A 134 7.78 -16.27 -0.29
CA ASN A 134 8.81 -15.29 0.03
C ASN A 134 9.99 -15.42 -0.94
N VAL A 135 10.25 -14.38 -1.72
CA VAL A 135 11.34 -14.32 -2.70
C VAL A 135 12.50 -13.41 -2.27
N ALA A 136 12.56 -13.04 -0.98
CA ALA A 136 13.59 -12.14 -0.44
C ALA A 136 15.03 -12.61 -0.74
N ALA A 137 15.31 -13.90 -0.53
CA ALA A 137 16.63 -14.48 -0.79
C ALA A 137 17.04 -14.45 -2.29
N GLN A 138 16.06 -14.37 -3.20
CA GLN A 138 16.27 -14.35 -4.64
C GLN A 138 16.46 -12.92 -5.17
N HIS A 139 16.02 -11.91 -4.41
CA HIS A 139 16.06 -10.49 -4.80
C HIS A 139 16.60 -9.60 -3.66
N PRO A 140 17.84 -9.84 -3.19
CA PRO A 140 18.42 -9.09 -2.07
C PRO A 140 18.58 -7.59 -2.38
N ASP A 141 18.76 -7.22 -3.65
CA ASP A 141 18.82 -5.84 -4.11
C ASP A 141 17.47 -5.12 -3.91
N VAL A 142 16.36 -5.80 -4.21
CA VAL A 142 15.00 -5.26 -3.99
C VAL A 142 14.73 -5.12 -2.49
N VAL A 143 15.08 -6.12 -1.69
CA VAL A 143 14.93 -6.06 -0.21
C VAL A 143 15.67 -4.85 0.35
N GLN A 144 16.95 -4.70 0.01
CA GLN A 144 17.78 -3.61 0.52
C GLN A 144 17.21 -2.24 0.13
N ARG A 145 16.80 -2.10 -1.12
CA ARG A 145 16.24 -0.85 -1.67
C ARG A 145 14.92 -0.45 -0.99
N LEU A 146 13.99 -1.40 -0.82
CA LEU A 146 12.71 -1.14 -0.15
C LEU A 146 12.89 -0.89 1.36
N LYS A 147 13.82 -1.60 2.00
CA LYS A 147 14.18 -1.35 3.41
C LYS A 147 14.75 0.05 3.60
N GLN A 148 15.62 0.53 2.72
CA GLN A 148 16.14 1.90 2.77
C GLN A 148 15.03 2.95 2.59
N LYS A 149 14.09 2.71 1.67
CA LYS A 149 12.91 3.56 1.48
C LYS A 149 12.05 3.65 2.74
N TYR A 150 11.76 2.53 3.38
CA TYR A 150 11.05 2.51 4.67
C TYR A 150 11.77 3.35 5.74
N GLN A 151 13.09 3.17 5.89
CA GLN A 151 13.88 3.88 6.90
C GLN A 151 13.89 5.40 6.68
N ALA A 152 13.97 5.82 5.41
CA ALA A 152 13.84 7.23 5.05
C ALA A 152 12.43 7.76 5.39
N TRP A 153 11.39 7.02 5.02
CA TRP A 153 9.99 7.41 5.29
C TRP A 153 9.70 7.53 6.79
N ILE A 154 10.09 6.56 7.62
CA ILE A 154 9.80 6.61 9.06
C ILE A 154 10.57 7.74 9.75
N THR A 155 11.80 8.03 9.30
CA THR A 155 12.56 9.19 9.78
C THR A 155 11.85 10.49 9.43
N GLU A 156 11.28 10.60 8.23
CA GLU A 156 10.51 11.77 7.83
C GLU A 156 9.25 11.94 8.69
N VAL A 157 8.48 10.86 8.88
CA VAL A 157 7.21 10.88 9.62
C VAL A 157 7.41 11.24 11.09
N VAL A 158 8.47 10.73 11.74
CA VAL A 158 8.74 11.01 13.16
C VAL A 158 9.19 12.46 13.41
N ASN A 159 9.73 13.13 12.38
CA ASN A 159 10.25 14.49 12.47
C ASN A 159 9.27 15.59 12.00
N GLN A 160 8.04 15.23 11.61
CA GLN A 160 6.96 16.16 11.28
C GLN A 160 6.18 16.57 12.53
#